data_AF-A0A925DW89-F1
#
_entry.id   AF-A0A925DW89-F1
#
_cell.length_a   1.000
_cell.length_b   1.000
_cell.length_c   1.000
_cell.angle_alpha   90.00
_cell.angle_beta   90.00
_cell.angle_gamma   90.00
#
_symmetry.space_group_name_H-M   'P 1'
#
loop_
_entity.id
_entity.type
_entity.pdbx_description
1 polymer ?
#
loop_
_entity_poly.entity_id
_entity_poly.type
_entity_poly.pdbx_seq_one_letter_code
_entity_poly.pdbx_strand_id
1 'polypeptide(L)'
;MKKFKMIDTWGSIGLLVCFTVLSLIKLDHTFLIGYCVLGAWQMMSMVVHAINGWFTHGKTSRYYYQITVAGLAVITLLGLGVPPVLWLLMVVLLFSAPIMAIYYTWLCYQEVYIKMQRPLAALK
;
A
#
# COMPACT_ATOMS: atom_id res chain seq x y z
N MET A 1 9.44 -1.72 16.12
CA MET A 1 8.92 -0.61 15.27
C MET A 1 9.82 -0.33 14.04
N LYS A 2 11.05 0.21 14.19
CA LYS A 2 11.89 0.61 13.04
C LYS A 2 12.25 -0.55 12.08
N LYS A 3 12.68 -1.70 12.61
CA LYS A 3 13.04 -2.88 11.81
C LYS A 3 11.87 -3.38 10.95
N PHE A 4 10.68 -3.51 11.54
CA PHE A 4 9.47 -3.92 10.81
C PHE A 4 9.13 -2.94 9.68
N LYS A 5 9.13 -1.63 9.97
CA LYS A 5 8.85 -0.61 8.94
C LYS A 5 9.89 -0.55 7.83
N MET A 6 11.16 -0.81 8.17
CA MET A 6 12.20 -0.96 7.14
C MET A 6 11.90 -2.16 6.25
N ILE A 7 11.57 -3.32 6.83
CA ILE A 7 11.18 -4.51 6.07
C ILE A 7 9.97 -4.22 5.19
N ASP A 8 8.96 -3.52 5.72
CA ASP A 8 7.76 -3.16 4.97
C ASP A 8 8.07 -2.22 3.78
N THR A 9 8.92 -1.21 4.00
CA THR A 9 9.35 -0.27 2.96
C THR A 9 10.14 -1.00 1.87
N TRP A 10 11.18 -1.74 2.25
CA TRP A 10 12.03 -2.46 1.30
C TRP A 10 11.31 -3.62 0.63
N GLY A 11 10.42 -4.31 1.35
CA GLY A 11 9.54 -5.35 0.80
C GLY A 11 8.59 -4.77 -0.25
N SER A 12 7.95 -3.64 0.03
CA SER A 12 7.07 -2.96 -0.92
C SER A 12 7.82 -2.48 -2.16
N ILE A 13 9.01 -1.87 -1.99
CA ILE A 13 9.87 -1.45 -3.11
C ILE A 13 10.29 -2.67 -3.94
N GLY A 14 10.77 -3.72 -3.28
CA GLY A 14 11.22 -4.95 -3.94
C GLY A 14 10.11 -5.62 -4.74
N LEU A 15 8.92 -5.79 -4.14
CA LEU A 15 7.76 -6.36 -4.84
C LEU A 15 7.36 -5.50 -6.04
N LEU A 16 7.28 -4.17 -5.87
CA LEU A 16 6.89 -3.26 -6.94
C LEU A 16 7.89 -3.30 -8.11
N VAL A 17 9.18 -3.23 -7.85
CA VAL A 17 10.23 -3.28 -8.89
C VAL A 17 10.28 -4.65 -9.55
N CYS A 18 10.33 -5.73 -8.77
CA CYS A 18 10.45 -7.09 -9.29
C CYS A 18 9.27 -7.45 -10.20
N PHE A 19 8.03 -7.22 -9.74
CA PHE A 19 6.86 -7.54 -10.56
C PHE A 19 6.72 -6.62 -11.76
N THR A 20 7.12 -5.35 -11.67
CA THR A 20 7.13 -4.46 -12.85
C THR A 20 8.10 -4.97 -13.91
N VAL A 21 9.36 -5.26 -13.52
CA VAL A 21 10.38 -5.77 -14.45
C VAL A 21 9.98 -7.12 -15.04
N LEU A 22 9.54 -8.07 -14.21
CA LEU A 22 9.10 -9.38 -14.68
C LEU A 22 7.92 -9.30 -15.65
N SER A 23 6.96 -8.40 -15.39
CA SER A 23 5.81 -8.20 -16.27
C SER A 23 6.20 -7.61 -17.62
N LEU A 24 7.17 -6.68 -17.63
CA LEU A 24 7.69 -6.10 -18.87
C LEU A 24 8.49 -7.12 -19.71
N ILE A 25 9.13 -8.10 -19.06
CA ILE A 25 9.88 -9.16 -19.76
C ILE A 25 8.93 -10.22 -20.32
N LYS A 26 8.00 -10.72 -19.50
CA LYS A 26 7.13 -11.84 -19.89
C LYS A 26 5.91 -11.41 -20.71
N LEU A 27 5.45 -10.16 -20.56
CA LEU A 27 4.28 -9.61 -21.25
C LEU A 27 3.03 -10.51 -21.14
N ASP A 28 2.86 -11.16 -19.99
CA ASP A 28 1.79 -12.11 -19.70
C ASP A 28 0.96 -11.68 -18.49
N HIS A 29 0.23 -12.62 -17.88
CA HIS A 29 -0.58 -12.41 -16.68
C HIS A 29 0.25 -12.23 -15.39
N THR A 30 1.59 -12.22 -15.46
CA THR A 30 2.48 -11.93 -14.32
C THR A 30 2.18 -10.56 -13.70
N PHE A 31 1.71 -9.59 -14.50
CA PHE A 31 1.28 -8.28 -13.99
C PHE A 31 0.14 -8.41 -12.99
N LEU A 32 -0.88 -9.22 -13.31
CA LEU A 32 -2.04 -9.41 -12.44
C LEU A 32 -1.67 -10.18 -11.16
N ILE A 33 -0.76 -11.15 -11.28
CA ILE A 33 -0.22 -11.87 -10.10
C ILE A 33 0.51 -10.87 -9.20
N GLY A 34 1.41 -10.05 -9.76
CA GLY A 34 2.13 -9.03 -9.03
C GLY A 34 1.23 -8.00 -8.38
N TYR A 35 0.17 -7.60 -9.08
CA TYR A 35 -0.87 -6.71 -8.57
C TYR A 35 -1.53 -7.28 -7.31
N CYS A 36 -1.98 -8.54 -7.35
CA CYS A 36 -2.62 -9.19 -6.21
C CYS A 36 -1.65 -9.40 -5.05
N VAL A 37 -0.41 -9.82 -5.32
CA VAL A 37 0.62 -10.05 -4.29
C VAL A 37 1.02 -8.75 -3.60
N LEU A 38 1.25 -7.67 -4.37
CA LEU A 38 1.58 -6.35 -3.82
C LEU A 38 0.41 -5.79 -2.99
N GLY A 39 -0.82 -5.92 -3.49
CA GLY A 39 -2.02 -5.52 -2.76
C GLY A 39 -2.17 -6.28 -1.44
N ALA A 40 -1.99 -7.60 -1.45
CA ALA A 40 -2.05 -8.43 -0.25
C ALA A 40 -0.96 -8.04 0.77
N TRP A 41 0.27 -7.81 0.32
CA TRP A 41 1.37 -7.34 1.17
C TRP A 41 1.00 -6.02 1.86
N GLN A 42 0.49 -5.05 1.12
CA GLN A 42 0.09 -3.74 1.65
C GLN A 42 -1.08 -3.85 2.63
N MET A 43 -2.08 -4.69 2.34
CA MET A 43 -3.19 -4.96 3.27
C MET A 43 -2.70 -5.56 4.58
N MET A 44 -1.88 -6.61 4.52
CA MET A 44 -1.31 -7.22 5.73
C MET A 44 -0.51 -6.21 6.54
N SER A 45 0.34 -5.43 5.87
CA SER A 45 1.14 -4.40 6.51
C SER A 45 0.27 -3.35 7.21
N MET A 46 -0.76 -2.84 6.54
CA MET A 46 -1.71 -1.90 7.13
C MET A 46 -2.40 -2.46 8.38
N VAL A 47 -2.80 -3.74 8.38
CA VAL A 47 -3.41 -4.40 9.54
C VAL A 47 -2.43 -4.44 10.71
N VAL A 48 -1.18 -4.84 10.47
CA VAL A 48 -0.14 -4.84 11.52
C VAL A 48 0.08 -3.42 12.07
N HIS A 49 0.07 -2.40 11.21
CA HIS A 49 0.18 -1.01 11.61
C HIS A 49 -1.02 -0.52 12.45
N ALA A 50 -2.23 -0.92 12.08
CA ALA A 50 -3.47 -0.58 12.80
C ALA A 50 -3.49 -1.22 14.19
N ILE A 51 -3.21 -2.52 14.30
CA ILE A 51 -3.22 -3.26 15.58
C ILE A 51 -2.22 -2.65 16.57
N ASN A 52 -1.03 -2.27 16.09
CA ASN A 52 0.01 -1.69 16.94
C ASN A 52 -0.13 -0.17 17.17
N GLY A 53 -1.15 0.48 16.61
CA GLY A 53 -1.35 1.93 16.74
C GLY A 53 -0.26 2.79 16.09
N TRP A 54 0.55 2.22 15.18
CA TRP A 54 1.74 2.88 14.67
C TRP A 54 1.41 3.92 13.61
N PHE A 55 1.48 5.21 13.98
CA PHE A 55 1.19 6.35 13.11
C PHE A 55 -0.24 6.36 12.58
N THR A 56 -1.14 5.63 13.23
CA THR A 56 -2.56 5.54 12.88
C THR A 56 -3.44 6.50 13.68
N HIS A 57 -2.85 7.26 14.59
CA HIS A 57 -3.56 8.21 15.45
C HIS A 57 -3.50 9.64 14.88
N GLY A 58 -4.60 10.37 14.98
CA GLY A 58 -4.74 11.76 14.52
C GLY A 58 -4.92 11.90 13.00
N LYS A 59 -5.16 13.13 12.53
CA LYS A 59 -5.31 13.53 11.11
C LYS A 59 -3.99 13.40 10.31
N THR A 60 -3.31 12.28 10.45
CA THR A 60 -2.05 11.96 9.78
C THR A 60 -2.34 11.34 8.41
N SER A 61 -1.39 11.48 7.47
CA SER A 61 -1.54 10.94 6.11
C SER A 61 -1.84 9.43 6.09
N ARG A 62 -1.36 8.66 7.08
CA ARG A 62 -1.60 7.21 7.19
C ARG A 62 -3.04 6.90 7.56
N TYR A 63 -3.64 7.70 8.44
CA TYR A 63 -5.03 7.54 8.83
C TYR A 63 -5.97 7.69 7.62
N TYR A 64 -5.78 8.75 6.83
CA TYR A 64 -6.55 8.96 5.60
C TYR A 64 -6.34 7.82 4.61
N TYR A 65 -5.09 7.37 4.40
CA TYR A 65 -4.82 6.25 3.52
C TYR A 65 -5.53 4.95 3.97
N GLN A 66 -5.43 4.60 5.25
CA GLN A 66 -6.09 3.41 5.79
C GLN A 66 -7.61 3.47 5.64
N ILE A 67 -8.23 4.62 5.89
CA ILE A 67 -9.68 4.78 5.68
C ILE A 67 -10.04 4.67 4.20
N THR A 68 -9.26 5.28 3.30
CA THR A 68 -9.51 5.17 1.86
C THR A 68 -9.42 3.72 1.40
N VAL A 69 -8.38 2.97 1.78
CA VAL A 69 -8.26 1.57 1.37
C VAL A 69 -9.31 0.68 2.03
N ALA A 70 -9.64 0.91 3.31
CA ALA A 70 -10.73 0.20 3.97
C ALA A 70 -12.08 0.47 3.30
N GLY A 71 -12.37 1.73 2.95
CA GLY A 71 -13.57 2.11 2.22
C GLY A 71 -13.64 1.45 0.84
N LEU A 72 -12.55 1.46 0.08
CA LEU A 72 -12.46 0.77 -1.22
C LEU A 72 -12.67 -0.75 -1.08
N ALA A 73 -12.13 -1.36 -0.03
CA ALA A 73 -12.34 -2.78 0.25
C ALA A 73 -13.82 -3.08 0.57
N VAL A 74 -14.48 -2.27 1.40
CA VAL A 74 -15.91 -2.42 1.71
C VAL A 74 -16.77 -2.23 0.47
N ILE A 75 -16.53 -1.18 -0.33
CA ILE A 75 -17.27 -0.94 -1.57
C ILE A 75 -17.07 -2.11 -2.55
N THR A 76 -15.87 -2.67 -2.63
CA THR A 76 -15.58 -3.85 -3.45
C THR A 76 -16.43 -5.06 -3.01
N LEU A 77 -16.50 -5.31 -1.70
CA LEU A 77 -17.31 -6.40 -1.15
C LEU A 77 -18.81 -6.18 -1.40
N LEU A 78 -19.31 -4.95 -1.23
CA LEU A 78 -20.70 -4.61 -1.53
C LEU A 78 -21.02 -4.73 -3.02
N GLY A 79 -20.06 -4.39 -3.89
CA GLY A 79 -20.15 -4.53 -5.34
C GLY A 79 -20.37 -5.97 -5.79
N LEU A 80 -20.00 -6.99 -5.00
CA LEU A 80 -20.27 -8.40 -5.31
C LEU A 80 -21.76 -8.69 -5.53
N GLY A 81 -22.66 -7.91 -4.90
CA GLY A 81 -24.11 -8.02 -5.10
C GLY A 81 -24.64 -7.29 -6.34
N VAL A 82 -23.84 -6.43 -6.97
CA VAL A 82 -24.23 -5.60 -8.13
C VAL A 82 -23.12 -5.66 -9.19
N PRO A 83 -23.11 -6.69 -10.06
CA PRO A 83 -22.00 -6.95 -10.99
C PRO A 83 -21.57 -5.75 -11.87
N PRO A 84 -22.47 -4.89 -12.40
CA PRO A 84 -22.07 -3.72 -13.18
C PRO A 84 -21.24 -2.71 -12.38
N VAL A 85 -21.57 -2.52 -11.10
CA VAL A 85 -20.84 -1.61 -10.19
C VAL A 85 -19.46 -2.18 -9.86
N LEU A 86 -19.38 -3.48 -9.61
CA LEU A 86 -18.12 -4.17 -9.37
C LEU A 86 -17.17 -4.03 -10.56
N TRP A 87 -17.66 -4.25 -11.78
CA TRP A 87 -16.85 -4.13 -12.98
C TRP A 87 -16.26 -2.72 -13.13
N LEU A 88 -17.09 -1.68 -12.96
CA LEU A 88 -16.64 -0.30 -13.00
C LEU A 88 -15.57 -0.02 -11.92
N LEU A 89 -15.79 -0.51 -10.70
CA LEU A 89 -14.84 -0.35 -9.61
C LEU A 89 -13.51 -1.07 -9.88
N MET A 90 -13.54 -2.28 -10.42
CA MET A 90 -12.33 -3.04 -10.77
C MET A 90 -11.50 -2.32 -11.82
N VAL A 91 -12.14 -1.71 -12.83
CA VAL A 91 -11.44 -0.91 -13.85
C VAL A 91 -10.76 0.30 -13.21
N VAL A 92 -11.46 1.03 -12.33
CA VAL A 92 -10.86 2.17 -11.61
C VAL A 92 -9.68 1.70 -10.74
N LEU A 93 -9.86 0.62 -9.99
CA LEU A 93 -8.81 0.06 -9.11
C LEU A 93 -7.58 -0.39 -9.89
N LEU A 94 -7.76 -0.97 -11.08
CA LEU A 94 -6.65 -1.42 -11.92
C LEU A 94 -5.62 -0.31 -12.17
N PHE A 95 -6.08 0.93 -12.36
CA PHE A 95 -5.21 2.09 -12.57
C PHE A 95 -4.85 2.83 -11.28
N SER A 96 -5.78 2.92 -10.33
CA SER A 96 -5.53 3.65 -9.09
C SER A 96 -4.64 2.89 -8.11
N ALA A 97 -4.69 1.55 -8.09
CA ALA A 97 -3.95 0.74 -7.13
C ALA A 97 -2.43 0.81 -7.30
N PRO A 98 -1.83 0.81 -8.52
CA PRO A 98 -0.40 1.05 -8.68
C PRO A 98 0.03 2.42 -8.11
N ILE A 99 -0.78 3.46 -8.31
CA ILE A 99 -0.52 4.80 -7.77
C ILE A 99 -0.60 4.78 -6.23
N MET A 100 -1.64 4.15 -5.68
CA MET A 100 -1.77 3.97 -4.23
C MET A 100 -0.61 3.17 -3.64
N ALA A 101 -0.12 2.16 -4.36
CA ALA A 101 1.01 1.36 -3.92
C ALA A 101 2.32 2.16 -3.85
N ILE A 102 2.57 3.03 -4.82
CA ILE A 102 3.70 3.98 -4.79
C ILE A 102 3.53 4.95 -3.61
N TYR A 103 2.34 5.51 -3.44
CA TYR A 103 2.05 6.43 -2.35
C TYR A 103 2.22 5.78 -0.96
N TYR A 104 1.75 4.54 -0.78
CA TYR A 104 1.95 3.77 0.45
C TYR A 104 3.43 3.56 0.74
N THR A 105 4.18 3.14 -0.28
CA THR A 105 5.62 2.90 -0.16
C THR A 105 6.36 4.17 0.24
N TRP A 106 6.01 5.31 -0.36
CA TRP A 106 6.55 6.62 -0.01
C TRP A 106 6.19 7.03 1.42
N LEU A 107 4.96 6.77 1.86
CA LEU A 107 4.52 7.05 3.22
C LEU A 107 5.32 6.22 4.24
N CYS A 108 5.55 4.94 3.98
CA CYS A 108 6.40 4.08 4.80
C CYS A 108 7.85 4.60 4.84
N TYR A 109 8.39 5.03 3.68
CA TYR A 109 9.71 5.64 3.59
C TYR A 109 9.81 6.90 4.47
N GLN A 110 8.88 7.84 4.34
CA GLN A 110 8.88 9.05 5.15
C GLN A 110 8.81 8.76 6.65
N GLU A 111 8.03 7.75 7.05
CA GLU A 111 7.94 7.38 8.46
C GLU A 111 9.27 6.83 9.00
N VAL A 112 9.96 5.99 8.22
CA VAL A 112 11.23 5.38 8.61
C VAL A 112 12.38 6.38 8.61
N TYR A 113 12.46 7.20 7.56
CA TYR A 113 13.64 8.01 7.28
C TYR A 113 13.50 9.47 7.69
N ILE A 114 12.29 9.98 7.92
CA ILE A 114 12.05 11.37 8.35
C ILE A 114 11.51 11.38 9.79
N LYS A 115 10.36 10.75 10.03
CA LYS A 115 9.66 10.86 11.32
C LYS A 115 10.31 10.07 12.47
N MET A 116 11.17 9.11 12.15
CA MET A 116 11.92 8.31 13.14
C MET A 116 13.37 8.76 13.33
N GLN A 117 13.78 9.88 12.73
CA GLN A 117 15.08 10.46 13.04
C GLN A 117 15.08 11.01 14.47
N ARG A 118 16.22 10.88 15.16
CA ARG A 118 16.38 11.44 16.51
C ARG A 118 16.36 12.97 16.41
N PRO A 119 15.77 13.69 17.39
CA PRO A 119 15.61 15.16 17.32
C PRO A 119 16.93 15.91 17.11
N LEU A 120 18.06 15.38 17.61
CA LEU A 120 19.39 15.97 17.40
C LEU A 120 19.93 15.84 15.96
N ALA A 121 19.43 14.87 15.18
CA ALA A 121 19.81 14.69 13.77
C ALA A 121 19.04 15.63 12.82
N ALA A 122 17.89 16.15 13.25
CA ALA A 122 17.07 17.10 12.48
C ALA A 122 17.55 18.56 12.59
N LEU A 123 18.54 18.83 13.46
CA LEU A 123 19.12 20.15 13.71
C LEU A 123 20.46 20.37 12.97
N LYS A 124 20.90 19.41 12.14
CA LYS A 124 22.06 19.53 11.24
C LYS A 124 21.58 19.67 9.81
#